data_AF-A0A0P1GAT0-F1
#
_entry.id   AF-A0A0P1GAT0-F1
#
_cell.length_a   1.000
_cell.length_b   1.000
_cell.length_c   1.000
_cell.angle_alpha   90.00
_cell.angle_beta   90.00
_cell.angle_gamma   90.00
#
_symmetry.space_group_name_H-M   'P 1'
#
loop_
_entity.id
_entity.type
_entity.pdbx_description
1 polymer ?
#
loop_
_entity_poly.entity_id
_entity_poly.type
_entity_poly.pdbx_seq_one_letter_code
_entity_poly.pdbx_strand_id
1 'polypeptide(L)'
;MVRLGFTISAALALSACMQAGTVQEPRNTGRGIAAKLHTGVTKAEADVALGFDAGYERNPNDFDEACASYAYDVGDKTEYVHAVFRQGQLTRATDGHLTLCTYAAPAE
;
A
#
# COMPACT_ATOMS: atom_id res chain seq x y z
N MET A 1 52.29 18.26 29.50
CA MET A 1 51.09 17.83 30.25
C MET A 1 50.51 19.06 30.95
N VAL A 2 49.35 19.54 30.52
CA VAL A 2 48.51 20.48 31.29
C VAL A 2 47.07 19.98 31.16
N ARG A 3 46.51 19.58 32.30
CA ARG A 3 45.10 19.19 32.50
C ARG A 3 44.38 20.40 33.09
N LEU A 4 43.30 20.83 32.47
CA LEU A 4 42.22 21.67 33.02
C LEU A 4 41.04 21.39 32.08
N GLY A 5 39.85 20.94 32.49
CA GLY A 5 39.15 21.08 33.75
C GLY A 5 37.79 21.73 33.47
N PHE A 6 36.79 20.91 33.15
CA PHE A 6 35.32 21.09 33.17
C PHE A 6 34.71 22.51 33.27
N THR A 7 33.82 22.83 32.32
CA THR A 7 32.61 23.63 32.59
C THR A 7 31.39 23.07 31.87
N ILE A 8 30.39 22.73 32.69
CA ILE A 8 29.01 22.35 32.40
C ILE A 8 28.25 23.57 31.86
N SER A 9 27.39 23.41 30.84
CA SER A 9 25.99 23.90 30.87
C SER A 9 25.23 23.69 29.55
N ALA A 10 24.22 22.83 29.65
CA ALA A 10 22.90 22.85 29.04
C ALA A 10 22.64 23.75 27.81
N ALA A 11 22.21 23.10 26.71
CA ALA A 11 21.15 23.61 25.87
C ALA A 11 20.29 22.44 25.37
N LEU A 12 19.21 22.16 26.11
CA LEU A 12 18.05 21.45 25.60
C LEU A 12 17.49 22.26 24.42
N ALA A 13 17.65 21.74 23.20
CA ALA A 13 16.83 22.14 22.06
C ALA A 13 15.96 20.95 21.67
N LEU A 14 14.91 20.75 22.46
CA LEU A 14 13.69 20.11 21.96
C LEU A 14 13.12 21.03 20.88
N SER A 15 13.16 20.58 19.63
CA SER A 15 12.31 21.14 18.58
C SER A 15 11.72 19.96 17.82
N ALA A 16 10.49 19.68 18.24
CA ALA A 16 9.61 18.69 17.69
C ALA A 16 9.35 18.96 16.21
N CYS A 17 9.77 18.03 15.37
CA CYS A 17 9.08 17.73 14.12
C CYS A 17 8.82 16.21 14.07
N MET A 18 8.28 15.64 15.15
CA MET A 18 7.50 14.42 15.00
C MET A 18 6.15 14.85 14.44
N GLN A 19 6.14 15.16 13.15
CA GLN A 19 4.92 15.05 12.36
C GLN A 19 4.58 13.56 12.45
N ALA A 20 3.72 13.21 13.39
CA ALA A 20 3.00 11.95 13.36
C ALA A 20 2.13 12.02 12.12
N GLY A 21 2.72 11.76 10.96
CA GLY A 21 1.99 11.21 9.85
C GLY A 21 1.35 9.97 10.44
N THR A 22 0.05 10.04 10.68
CA THR A 22 -0.71 8.85 10.97
C THR A 22 -0.35 7.90 9.85
N VAL A 23 0.43 6.87 10.15
CA VAL A 23 0.47 5.68 9.33
C VAL A 23 -0.98 5.25 9.37
N GLN A 24 -1.70 5.59 8.31
CA GLN A 24 -3.05 5.13 8.12
C GLN A 24 -2.85 3.65 7.87
N GLU A 25 -2.79 2.90 8.98
CA GLU A 25 -2.92 1.45 8.96
C GLU A 25 -4.06 1.18 7.98
N PRO A 26 -3.81 0.39 6.92
CA PRO A 26 -4.84 0.11 5.95
C PRO A 26 -6.02 -0.39 6.77
N ARG A 27 -7.08 0.41 6.80
CA ARG A 27 -8.33 0.05 7.44
C ARG A 27 -8.67 -1.30 6.83
N ASN A 28 -8.54 -2.36 7.62
CA ASN A 28 -8.93 -3.69 7.18
C ASN A 28 -10.46 -3.74 7.25
N THR A 29 -11.09 -2.91 6.40
CA THR A 29 -12.53 -2.93 6.09
C THR A 29 -12.86 -4.09 5.15
N GLY A 30 -11.83 -4.78 4.66
CA GLY A 30 -11.89 -5.92 3.79
C GLY A 30 -12.87 -6.98 4.29
N ARG A 31 -13.84 -7.30 3.44
CA ARG A 31 -14.84 -8.37 3.68
C ARG A 31 -14.24 -9.77 3.48
N GLY A 32 -12.92 -9.87 3.32
CA GLY A 32 -12.20 -11.12 3.05
C GLY A 32 -12.26 -11.52 1.58
N ILE A 33 -12.56 -10.60 0.67
CA ILE A 33 -12.61 -10.88 -0.78
C ILE A 33 -11.19 -11.16 -1.29
N ALA A 34 -10.18 -10.43 -0.80
CA ALA A 34 -8.79 -10.69 -1.13
C ALA A 34 -8.33 -12.13 -0.76
N ALA A 35 -8.94 -12.75 0.26
CA ALA A 35 -8.61 -14.11 0.70
C ALA A 35 -9.01 -15.20 -0.31
N LYS A 36 -9.80 -14.86 -1.34
CA LYS A 36 -10.07 -15.74 -2.48
C LYS A 36 -8.86 -15.91 -3.41
N LEU A 37 -7.86 -15.03 -3.28
CA LEU A 37 -6.64 -15.09 -4.05
C LEU A 37 -5.50 -15.68 -3.21
N HIS A 38 -4.62 -16.42 -3.87
CA HIS A 38 -3.43 -17.00 -3.25
C HIS A 38 -2.17 -16.52 -3.96
N THR A 39 -1.08 -16.32 -3.23
CA THR A 39 0.21 -15.96 -3.82
C THR A 39 0.61 -16.96 -4.91
N GLY A 40 1.14 -16.46 -6.03
CA GLY A 40 1.55 -17.26 -7.17
C GLY A 40 0.50 -17.37 -8.28
N VAL A 41 -0.78 -17.09 -8.01
CA VAL A 41 -1.80 -17.11 -9.09
C VAL A 41 -1.53 -16.01 -10.11
N THR A 42 -1.83 -16.30 -11.36
CA THR A 42 -1.73 -15.36 -12.48
C THR A 42 -2.89 -14.36 -12.46
N LYS A 43 -2.75 -13.27 -13.21
CA LYS A 43 -3.86 -12.32 -13.41
C LYS A 43 -5.10 -13.00 -13.98
N ALA A 44 -4.94 -13.92 -14.95
CA ALA A 44 -6.07 -14.62 -15.55
C ALA A 44 -6.84 -15.47 -14.51
N GLU A 45 -6.13 -16.13 -13.60
CA GLU A 45 -6.75 -16.88 -12.51
C GLU A 45 -7.45 -15.96 -11.50
N ALA A 46 -6.87 -14.79 -11.20
CA ALA A 46 -7.52 -13.78 -10.39
C ALA A 46 -8.79 -13.22 -11.06
N ASP A 47 -8.77 -13.01 -12.38
CA ASP A 47 -9.94 -12.57 -13.15
C ASP A 47 -11.07 -13.62 -13.13
N VAL A 48 -10.72 -14.91 -13.12
CA VAL A 48 -11.70 -16.00 -12.94
C VAL A 48 -12.29 -15.99 -11.54
N ALA A 49 -11.48 -15.73 -10.51
CA ALA A 49 -11.92 -15.77 -9.11
C ALA A 49 -12.77 -14.55 -8.70
N LEU A 50 -12.43 -13.37 -9.23
CA LEU A 50 -13.00 -12.09 -8.81
C LEU A 50 -13.83 -11.37 -9.88
N GLY A 51 -13.81 -11.86 -11.12
CA GLY A 51 -14.35 -11.16 -12.29
C GLY A 51 -13.28 -10.28 -12.95
N PHE A 52 -13.66 -9.58 -14.03
CA PHE A 52 -12.72 -8.70 -14.73
C PHE A 52 -12.29 -7.53 -13.84
N ASP A 53 -11.03 -7.12 -14.01
CA ASP A 53 -10.53 -5.93 -13.31
C ASP A 53 -11.26 -4.66 -13.78
N ALA A 54 -11.49 -3.76 -12.82
CA ALA A 54 -11.98 -2.41 -13.05
C ALA A 54 -10.85 -1.43 -13.40
N GLY A 55 -9.60 -1.85 -13.24
CA GLY A 55 -8.43 -1.06 -13.59
C GLY A 55 -7.13 -1.84 -13.43
N TYR A 56 -6.16 -1.55 -14.28
CA TYR A 56 -4.84 -2.17 -14.27
C TYR A 56 -3.77 -1.11 -14.53
N GLU A 57 -2.79 -1.02 -13.65
CA GLU A 57 -1.68 -0.09 -13.75
C GLU A 57 -0.34 -0.82 -13.59
N ARG A 58 0.59 -0.58 -14.52
CA ARG A 58 1.98 -1.05 -14.38
C ARG A 58 2.76 -0.04 -13.54
N ASN A 59 3.60 -0.54 -12.64
CA ASN A 59 4.46 0.30 -11.84
C ASN A 59 5.48 1.03 -12.75
N PRO A 60 5.52 2.37 -12.76
CA PRO A 60 6.44 3.12 -13.63
C PRO A 60 7.91 2.99 -13.21
N ASN A 61 8.17 2.56 -11.97
CA ASN A 61 9.51 2.39 -11.42
C ASN A 61 9.99 0.92 -11.44
N ASP A 62 9.10 -0.03 -11.69
CA ASP A 62 9.41 -1.47 -11.74
C ASP A 62 8.49 -2.16 -12.78
N PHE A 63 8.98 -2.35 -14.01
CA PHE A 63 8.18 -2.90 -15.11
C PHE A 63 7.75 -4.36 -14.92
N ASP A 64 8.35 -5.08 -13.97
CA ASP A 64 7.92 -6.43 -13.61
C ASP A 64 6.71 -6.40 -12.67
N GLU A 65 6.37 -5.26 -12.09
CA GLU A 65 5.27 -5.10 -11.15
C GLU A 65 4.06 -4.39 -11.78
N ALA A 66 2.88 -4.89 -11.47
CA ALA A 66 1.62 -4.25 -11.81
C ALA A 66 0.59 -4.43 -10.72
N CYS A 67 -0.38 -3.53 -10.65
CA CYS A 67 -1.53 -3.65 -9.78
C CYS A 67 -2.82 -3.72 -10.61
N ALA A 68 -3.69 -4.67 -10.28
CA ALA A 68 -5.07 -4.74 -10.77
C ALA A 68 -6.06 -4.41 -9.64
N SER A 69 -7.15 -3.74 -9.97
CA SER A 69 -8.26 -3.42 -9.07
C SER A 69 -9.49 -4.21 -9.47
N TYR A 70 -10.05 -5.01 -8.54
CA TYR A 70 -11.28 -5.78 -8.77
C TYR A 70 -12.41 -5.18 -7.95
N ALA A 71 -13.45 -4.68 -8.61
CA ALA A 71 -14.59 -4.06 -7.95
C ALA A 71 -15.51 -5.09 -7.28
N TYR A 72 -16.04 -4.76 -6.12
CA TYR A 72 -17.14 -5.48 -5.49
C TYR A 72 -18.03 -4.51 -4.72
N ASP A 73 -19.33 -4.78 -4.71
CA ASP A 73 -20.30 -3.90 -4.06
C ASP A 73 -20.51 -4.28 -2.59
N VAL A 74 -20.58 -3.27 -1.73
CA VAL A 74 -20.89 -3.37 -0.30
C VAL A 74 -22.01 -2.38 0.02
N GLY A 75 -23.25 -2.86 -0.06
CA GLY A 75 -24.41 -2.00 0.12
C GLY A 75 -24.56 -1.02 -1.04
N ASP A 76 -24.42 0.27 -0.77
CA ASP A 76 -24.52 1.38 -1.73
C ASP A 76 -23.15 1.88 -2.23
N LYS A 77 -22.06 1.20 -1.86
CA LYS A 77 -20.68 1.58 -2.19
C LYS A 77 -20.00 0.49 -3.00
N THR A 78 -19.12 0.91 -3.90
CA THR A 78 -18.16 0.02 -4.55
C THR A 78 -16.83 0.11 -3.82
N GLU A 79 -16.29 -1.05 -3.47
CA GLU A 79 -14.95 -1.23 -2.94
C GLU A 79 -14.09 -2.04 -3.92
N TYR A 80 -12.78 -2.04 -3.73
CA TYR A 80 -11.84 -2.72 -4.61
C TYR A 80 -10.91 -3.66 -3.86
N VAL A 81 -10.63 -4.81 -4.46
CA VAL A 81 -9.44 -5.61 -4.18
C VAL A 81 -8.30 -5.06 -5.02
N HIS A 82 -7.19 -4.65 -4.40
CA HIS A 82 -5.94 -4.36 -5.10
C HIS A 82 -5.04 -5.59 -5.06
N ALA A 83 -4.78 -6.14 -6.24
CA ALA A 83 -3.94 -7.31 -6.45
C ALA A 83 -2.63 -6.88 -7.14
N VAL A 84 -1.51 -7.03 -6.45
CA VAL A 84 -0.17 -6.73 -6.97
C VAL A 84 0.43 -8.01 -7.55
N PHE A 85 0.81 -7.93 -8.81
CA PHE A 85 1.48 -8.99 -9.55
C PHE A 85 2.92 -8.59 -9.80
N ARG A 86 3.86 -9.50 -9.58
CA ARG A 86 5.27 -9.37 -9.99
C ARG A 86 5.62 -10.52 -10.91
N GLN A 87 6.21 -10.24 -12.06
CA GLN A 87 6.53 -11.24 -13.09
C GLN A 87 5.30 -12.09 -13.47
N GLY A 88 4.12 -11.46 -13.52
CA GLY A 88 2.86 -12.10 -13.87
C GLY A 88 2.20 -12.94 -12.76
N GLN A 89 2.82 -13.04 -11.57
CA GLN A 89 2.28 -13.80 -10.43
C GLN A 89 1.90 -12.88 -9.28
N LEU A 90 0.78 -13.20 -8.61
CA LEU A 90 0.29 -12.47 -7.47
C LEU A 90 1.30 -12.56 -6.31
N THR A 91 1.72 -11.41 -5.79
CA THR A 91 2.58 -11.32 -4.60
C THR A 91 1.82 -10.80 -3.39
N ARG A 92 0.79 -9.98 -3.60
CA ARG A 92 -0.03 -9.39 -2.53
C ARG A 92 -1.43 -9.07 -3.03
N ALA A 93 -2.44 -9.29 -2.18
CA ALA A 93 -3.80 -8.78 -2.39
C ALA A 93 -4.32 -8.12 -1.11
N THR A 94 -5.04 -7.01 -1.25
CA THR A 94 -5.69 -6.29 -0.14
C THR A 94 -7.05 -5.81 -0.61
N ASP A 95 -8.07 -5.82 0.24
CA ASP A 95 -9.43 -5.39 -0.07
C ASP A 95 -9.91 -4.25 0.83
N GLY A 96 -11.06 -3.68 0.50
CA GLY A 96 -11.65 -2.54 1.21
C GLY A 96 -11.25 -1.16 0.66
N HIS A 97 -10.62 -1.10 -0.52
CA HIS A 97 -10.18 0.16 -1.12
C HIS A 97 -11.35 0.91 -1.75
N LEU A 98 -11.35 2.24 -1.68
CA LEU A 98 -12.40 3.08 -2.26
C LEU A 98 -12.03 3.69 -3.62
N THR A 99 -10.80 3.47 -4.06
CA THR A 99 -10.27 3.96 -5.33
C THR A 99 -9.56 2.83 -6.05
N LEU A 100 -9.38 2.99 -7.37
CA LEU A 100 -8.48 2.15 -8.13
C LEU A 100 -7.05 2.28 -7.58
N CYS A 101 -6.26 1.22 -7.70
CA CYS A 101 -4.85 1.31 -7.39
C CYS A 101 -4.15 2.22 -8.39
N THR A 102 -3.20 2.99 -7.87
CA THR A 102 -2.35 3.85 -8.68
C THR A 102 -0.96 3.95 -8.09
N TYR A 103 0.04 4.02 -8.99
CA TYR A 103 1.43 4.29 -8.66
C TYR A 103 1.81 5.76 -8.84
N ALA A 104 0.84 6.63 -9.14
CA ALA A 104 1.07 8.07 -9.19
C ALA A 104 1.70 8.54 -7.88
N ALA A 105 2.81 9.28 -7.98
CA ALA A 105 3.38 9.98 -6.84
C ALA A 105 2.32 10.94 -6.27
N PRO A 106 2.19 11.09 -4.94
CA PRO A 106 1.39 12.18 -4.39
C PRO A 106 1.92 13.48 -5.00
N ALA A 107 1.01 14.33 -5.50
CA ALA A 107 1.37 15.62 -6.10
C ALA A 107 2.30 16.39 -5.16
N GLU A 108 3.44 16.84 -5.69
CA GLU A 108 4.41 17.70 -5.01
C GLU A 108 3.83 19.09 -4.72
#